data_AF-E2BRG9-F1
#
_entry.id   AF-E2BRG9-F1
#
_cell.length_a   1.000
_cell.length_b   1.000
_cell.length_c   1.000
_cell.angle_alpha   90.00
_cell.angle_beta   90.00
_cell.angle_gamma   90.00
#
_symmetry.space_group_name_H-M   'P 1'
#
loop_
_entity.id
_entity.type
_entity.pdbx_description
1 polymer ?
#
loop_
_entity_poly.entity_id
_entity_poly.type
_entity_poly.pdbx_seq_one_letter_code
_entity_poly.pdbx_strand_id
1 'polypeptide(L)'
;MCILFIYRNPDADARSYRLIIASNRDEMYKRPALLAHYWDKHPECLGGIDMEPGKEGGTWLALSTKGKAAIILNFVNKEGVPNMSRKSRGSLIKNFITSNDSIELYLNKLHKENINIQPYNPYCLVLLDLKYVNN
;
A
#
# COMPACT_ATOMS: atom_id res chain seq x y z
N MET A 1 2.00 -16.96 -1.71
CA MET A 1 3.00 -15.87 -1.65
C MET A 1 2.40 -14.59 -2.23
N CYS A 2 2.67 -13.41 -1.65
CA CYS A 2 2.23 -12.13 -2.24
C CYS A 2 3.03 -11.84 -3.53
N ILE A 3 2.36 -11.28 -4.53
CA ILE A 3 2.86 -11.00 -5.87
C ILE A 3 2.39 -9.59 -6.24
N LEU A 4 3.30 -8.80 -6.78
CA LEU A 4 3.02 -7.51 -7.39
C LEU A 4 3.49 -7.56 -8.84
N PHE A 5 2.57 -7.29 -9.74
CA PHE A 5 2.83 -7.07 -11.15
C PHE A 5 2.65 -5.58 -11.45
N ILE A 6 3.67 -4.99 -12.08
CA ILE A 6 3.64 -3.62 -12.59
C ILE A 6 4.03 -3.67 -14.06
N TYR A 7 3.15 -3.17 -14.91
CA TYR A 7 3.43 -2.96 -16.33
C TYR A 7 3.26 -1.48 -16.66
N ARG A 8 4.25 -0.91 -17.35
CA ARG A 8 4.24 0.48 -17.82
C ARG A 8 4.40 0.49 -19.33
N ASN A 9 3.50 1.22 -19.99
CA ASN A 9 3.58 1.52 -21.41
C ASN A 9 3.74 3.04 -21.61
N PRO A 10 4.96 3.54 -21.91
CA PRO A 10 5.17 4.97 -22.15
C PRO A 10 4.44 5.47 -23.40
N ASP A 11 4.22 4.59 -24.39
CA ASP A 11 3.61 4.92 -25.69
C ASP A 11 2.09 4.70 -25.71
N ALA A 12 1.46 4.55 -24.53
CA ALA A 12 0.04 4.30 -24.44
C ALA A 12 -0.79 5.46 -25.02
N ASP A 13 -1.69 5.09 -25.94
CA ASP A 13 -2.72 5.92 -26.56
C ASP A 13 -4.09 5.75 -25.86
N ALA A 14 -5.14 6.34 -26.44
CA ALA A 14 -6.50 6.26 -25.90
C ALA A 14 -7.08 4.83 -25.85
N ARG A 15 -6.44 3.84 -26.49
CA ARG A 15 -6.90 2.45 -26.58
C ARG A 15 -6.05 1.49 -25.74
N SER A 16 -5.05 1.98 -25.03
CA SER A 16 -4.13 1.16 -24.26
C SER A 16 -3.89 1.72 -22.86
N TYR A 17 -3.57 0.84 -21.91
CA TYR A 17 -3.27 1.24 -20.54
C TYR A 17 -1.82 1.71 -20.42
N ARG A 18 -1.63 2.94 -19.91
CA ARG A 18 -0.31 3.48 -19.58
C ARG A 18 0.36 2.76 -18.40
N LEU A 19 -0.45 2.30 -17.46
CA LEU A 19 -0.02 1.60 -16.26
C LEU A 19 -1.05 0.53 -15.90
N ILE A 20 -0.57 -0.70 -15.68
CA ILE A 20 -1.36 -1.78 -15.10
C ILE A 20 -0.65 -2.21 -13.82
N ILE A 21 -1.40 -2.21 -12.72
CA ILE A 21 -0.95 -2.74 -11.44
C ILE A 21 -1.89 -3.87 -11.06
N ALA A 22 -1.33 -5.06 -10.85
CA ALA A 22 -2.06 -6.18 -10.27
C ALA A 22 -1.31 -6.66 -9.04
N SER A 23 -2.00 -6.79 -7.92
CA SER A 23 -1.43 -7.31 -6.69
C SER A 23 -2.32 -8.40 -6.16
N ASN A 24 -1.72 -9.56 -5.88
CA ASN A 24 -2.40 -10.57 -5.07
C ASN A 24 -2.00 -10.40 -3.60
N ARG A 25 -2.93 -10.75 -2.74
CA ARG A 25 -2.73 -10.76 -1.30
C ARG A 25 -2.83 -12.20 -0.83
N ASP A 26 -1.71 -12.74 -0.37
CA ASP A 26 -1.63 -14.11 0.12
C ASP A 26 -2.00 -14.18 1.59
N GLU A 27 -3.30 -14.27 1.85
CA GLU A 27 -3.92 -14.23 3.18
C GLU A 27 -5.09 -15.20 3.26
N MET A 28 -5.62 -15.40 4.47
CA MET A 28 -6.77 -16.27 4.70
C MET A 28 -7.98 -15.82 3.89
N TYR A 29 -8.55 -16.72 3.08
CA TYR A 29 -9.71 -16.41 2.23
C TYR A 29 -10.91 -15.83 3.00
N LYS A 30 -11.07 -16.24 4.26
CA LYS A 30 -12.15 -15.77 5.15
C LYS A 30 -11.89 -14.42 5.81
N ARG A 31 -10.71 -13.81 5.59
CA ARG A 31 -10.36 -12.52 6.20
C ARG A 31 -11.31 -11.43 5.69
N PRO A 32 -12.10 -10.80 6.56
CA PRO A 32 -13.08 -9.80 6.14
C PRO A 32 -12.38 -8.54 5.62
N ALA A 33 -12.87 -8.01 4.51
CA ALA A 33 -12.43 -6.76 3.93
C ALA A 33 -13.58 -6.10 3.18
N LEU A 34 -13.62 -4.77 3.18
CA LEU A 34 -14.46 -4.00 2.27
C LEU A 34 -13.80 -3.96 0.89
N LEU A 35 -14.63 -4.11 -0.14
CA LEU A 35 -14.23 -3.93 -1.54
C LEU A 35 -13.67 -2.52 -1.76
N ALA A 36 -12.89 -2.35 -2.82
CA ALA A 36 -12.36 -1.04 -3.18
C ALA A 36 -13.50 -0.05 -3.44
N HIS A 37 -13.47 1.05 -2.70
CA HIS A 37 -14.40 2.17 -2.82
C HIS A 37 -13.65 3.46 -2.48
N TYR A 38 -14.24 4.60 -2.84
CA TYR A 38 -13.76 5.88 -2.36
C TYR A 38 -14.03 6.01 -0.86
N TRP A 39 -13.02 6.38 -0.07
CA TRP A 39 -13.13 6.34 1.39
C TRP A 39 -13.93 7.54 1.93
N ASP A 40 -14.85 7.29 2.88
CA ASP A 40 -15.72 8.35 3.44
C ASP A 40 -14.97 9.56 4.01
N LYS A 41 -13.86 9.32 4.74
CA LYS A 41 -13.05 10.38 5.37
C LYS A 41 -12.03 11.03 4.44
N HIS A 42 -11.69 10.34 3.35
CA HIS A 42 -10.70 10.77 2.37
C HIS A 42 -11.23 10.41 0.98
N PRO A 43 -12.23 11.16 0.47
CA PRO A 43 -12.93 10.83 -0.77
C PRO A 43 -12.02 10.91 -2.01
N GLU A 44 -10.82 11.49 -1.87
CA GLU A 44 -9.78 11.42 -2.90
C GLU A 44 -9.07 10.07 -2.97
N CYS A 45 -9.25 9.20 -1.97
CA CYS A 45 -8.57 7.91 -1.85
C CYS A 45 -9.49 6.75 -2.25
N LEU A 46 -8.96 5.84 -3.05
CA LEU A 46 -9.61 4.61 -3.51
C LEU A 46 -8.77 3.40 -3.09
N GLY A 47 -9.41 2.45 -2.41
CA GLY A 47 -8.78 1.18 -2.03
C GLY A 47 -9.69 0.32 -1.18
N GLY A 48 -9.38 -0.98 -1.07
CA GLY A 48 -10.06 -1.86 -0.13
C GLY A 48 -9.71 -1.52 1.32
N ILE A 49 -10.54 -1.93 2.27
CA ILE A 49 -10.31 -1.68 3.70
C ILE A 49 -10.30 -3.01 4.45
N ASP A 50 -9.26 -3.24 5.25
CA ASP A 50 -9.18 -4.37 6.18
C ASP A 50 -10.23 -4.23 7.27
N MET A 51 -10.99 -5.29 7.49
CA MET A 51 -12.01 -5.39 8.53
C MET A 51 -11.66 -6.47 9.56
N GLU A 52 -10.48 -7.08 9.45
CA GLU A 52 -9.98 -8.04 10.43
C GLU A 52 -9.84 -7.39 11.81
N PRO A 53 -10.33 -8.04 12.89
CA PRO A 53 -10.18 -7.55 14.26
C PRO A 53 -8.73 -7.17 14.62
N GLY A 54 -8.53 -5.94 15.07
CA GLY A 54 -7.23 -5.37 15.42
C GLY A 54 -6.39 -4.90 14.23
N LYS A 55 -6.92 -4.94 13.00
CA LYS A 55 -6.29 -4.44 11.78
C LYS A 55 -7.20 -3.48 10.98
N GLU A 56 -8.35 -3.12 11.55
CA GLU A 56 -9.40 -2.36 10.89
C GLU A 56 -8.88 -1.02 10.36
N GLY A 57 -9.34 -0.64 9.17
CA GLY A 57 -8.93 0.61 8.53
C GLY A 57 -7.54 0.56 7.88
N GLY A 58 -6.84 -0.57 7.95
CA GLY A 58 -5.67 -0.85 7.12
C GLY A 58 -6.04 -1.12 5.66
N THR A 59 -5.05 -1.16 4.78
CA THR A 59 -5.24 -1.54 3.37
C THR A 59 -3.97 -2.19 2.81
N TRP A 60 -4.04 -2.75 1.59
CA TRP A 60 -2.90 -3.41 0.92
C TRP A 60 -2.53 -2.79 -0.43
N LEU A 61 -3.49 -2.13 -1.06
CA LEU A 61 -3.34 -1.39 -2.30
C LEU A 61 -4.36 -0.26 -2.25
N ALA A 62 -3.88 0.97 -2.35
CA ALA A 62 -4.73 2.13 -2.47
C ALA A 62 -4.04 3.23 -3.27
N LEU A 63 -4.84 4.09 -3.86
CA LEU A 63 -4.43 5.23 -4.65
C LEU A 63 -5.20 6.48 -4.27
N SER A 64 -4.64 7.64 -4.55
CA SER A 64 -5.25 8.93 -4.38
C SER A 64 -5.34 9.64 -5.72
N THR A 65 -6.44 10.35 -5.97
CA THR A 65 -6.58 11.26 -7.12
C THR A 65 -5.55 12.38 -7.12
N LYS A 66 -4.83 12.60 -6.00
CA LYS A 66 -3.65 13.48 -5.90
C LYS A 66 -2.38 12.90 -6.56
N GLY A 67 -2.49 11.73 -7.20
CA GLY A 67 -1.40 11.09 -7.93
C GLY A 67 -0.47 10.26 -7.04
N LYS A 68 -0.95 9.73 -5.91
CA LYS A 68 -0.17 8.82 -5.06
C LYS A 68 -0.75 7.42 -5.13
N ALA A 69 0.08 6.40 -5.22
CA ALA A 69 -0.34 5.02 -4.98
C ALA A 69 0.65 4.32 -4.05
N ALA A 70 0.16 3.35 -3.29
CA ALA A 70 0.99 2.55 -2.42
C ALA A 70 0.46 1.13 -2.31
N ILE A 71 1.41 0.20 -2.25
CA ILE A 71 1.19 -1.24 -2.18
C ILE A 71 2.08 -1.82 -1.09
N ILE A 72 1.54 -2.74 -0.31
CA ILE A 72 2.32 -3.47 0.68
C ILE A 72 2.21 -4.97 0.46
N LEU A 73 3.36 -5.64 0.47
CA LEU A 73 3.46 -7.07 0.37
C LEU A 73 3.95 -7.64 1.70
N ASN A 74 3.35 -8.76 2.09
CA ASN A 74 3.84 -9.53 3.23
C ASN A 74 5.19 -10.15 2.87
N PHE A 75 6.16 -10.02 3.78
CA PHE A 75 7.40 -10.76 3.73
C PHE A 75 7.38 -11.79 4.87
N VAL A 76 7.63 -13.05 4.56
CA VAL A 76 7.64 -14.14 5.55
C VAL A 76 9.07 -14.31 6.05
N ASN A 77 9.27 -14.21 7.36
CA ASN A 77 10.57 -14.48 7.98
C ASN A 77 10.88 -15.98 7.94
N LYS A 78 12.16 -16.34 8.08
CA LYS A 78 12.61 -17.75 8.10
C LYS A 78 11.87 -18.63 9.13
N GLU A 79 11.37 -18.03 10.21
CA GLU A 79 10.61 -18.73 11.27
C GLU A 79 9.12 -18.92 10.97
N GLY A 80 8.58 -18.30 9.91
CA GLY A 80 7.20 -18.48 9.45
C GLY A 80 6.12 -17.84 10.32
N VAL A 81 6.41 -17.47 11.57
CA VAL A 81 5.42 -16.93 12.52
C VAL A 81 5.57 -15.41 12.68
N PRO A 82 4.53 -14.60 12.36
CA PRO A 82 4.56 -13.16 12.59
C PRO A 82 4.47 -12.83 14.08
N ASN A 83 5.19 -11.79 14.52
CA ASN A 83 5.10 -11.28 15.89
C ASN A 83 3.80 -10.47 16.04
N MET A 84 2.88 -10.97 16.87
CA MET A 84 1.54 -10.39 17.05
C MET A 84 1.54 -9.07 17.83
N SER A 85 2.61 -8.72 18.55
CA SER A 85 2.73 -7.43 19.25
C SER A 85 3.14 -6.27 18.33
N ARG A 86 3.59 -6.57 17.09
CA ARG A 86 3.97 -5.56 16.11
C ARG A 86 2.74 -4.87 15.50
N LYS A 87 2.87 -3.58 15.21
CA LYS A 87 1.82 -2.76 14.59
C LYS A 87 1.36 -3.35 13.26
N SER A 88 0.10 -3.08 12.90
CA SER A 88 -0.40 -3.36 11.54
C SER A 88 0.37 -2.52 10.53
N ARG A 89 0.72 -3.13 9.40
CA ARG A 89 1.41 -2.45 8.31
C ARG A 89 0.44 -1.76 7.33
N GLY A 90 -0.84 -2.14 7.35
CA GLY A 90 -1.84 -1.59 6.42
C GLY A 90 -2.08 -0.08 6.61
N SER A 91 -1.77 0.46 7.79
CA SER A 91 -1.81 1.90 8.05
C SER A 91 -0.72 2.67 7.29
N LEU A 92 0.40 2.03 6.92
CA LEU A 92 1.49 2.69 6.20
C LEU A 92 1.03 3.22 4.84
N ILE A 93 0.14 2.50 4.16
CA ILE A 93 -0.43 2.94 2.88
C ILE A 93 -1.34 4.14 3.10
N LYS A 94 -2.30 4.02 4.02
CA LYS A 94 -3.25 5.09 4.36
C LYS A 94 -2.52 6.37 4.76
N ASN A 95 -1.53 6.27 5.64
CA ASN A 95 -0.75 7.41 6.12
C ASN A 95 -0.01 8.10 4.96
N PHE A 96 0.57 7.34 4.04
CA PHE A 96 1.26 7.93 2.89
C PHE A 96 0.31 8.66 1.94
N ILE A 97 -0.75 7.98 1.46
CA ILE A 97 -1.61 8.52 0.40
C ILE A 97 -2.50 9.69 0.87
N THR A 98 -2.76 9.78 2.17
CA THR A 98 -3.52 10.90 2.78
C THR A 98 -2.63 12.06 3.23
N SER A 99 -1.31 11.85 3.36
CA SER A 99 -0.35 12.90 3.71
C SER A 99 -0.02 13.81 2.53
N ASN A 100 0.65 14.93 2.82
CA ASN A 100 1.31 15.78 1.83
C ASN A 100 2.79 15.44 1.62
N ASP A 101 3.31 14.38 2.27
CA ASP A 101 4.73 14.03 2.16
C ASP A 101 5.11 13.60 0.74
N SER A 102 6.33 13.92 0.29
CA SER A 102 6.91 13.24 -0.89
C SER A 102 7.24 11.78 -0.55
N ILE A 103 7.53 10.97 -1.57
CA ILE A 103 7.98 9.59 -1.37
C ILE A 103 9.24 9.55 -0.50
N GLU A 104 10.22 10.40 -0.81
CA GLU A 104 11.50 10.48 -0.10
C GLU A 104 11.30 10.88 1.36
N LEU A 105 10.48 11.91 1.62
CA LEU A 105 10.20 12.37 2.98
C LEU A 105 9.53 11.28 3.80
N TYR A 106 8.54 10.59 3.24
CA TYR A 106 7.81 9.53 3.92
C TYR A 106 8.72 8.32 4.23
N LEU A 107 9.49 7.86 3.24
CA LEU A 107 10.43 6.75 3.42
C LEU A 107 11.54 7.10 4.43
N ASN A 108 12.03 8.33 4.45
CA ASN A 108 13.03 8.77 5.44
C ASN A 108 12.47 8.76 6.87
N LYS A 109 11.21 9.21 7.08
CA LYS A 109 10.53 9.12 8.38
C LYS A 109 10.35 7.65 8.80
N LEU A 110 9.87 6.82 7.88
CA LEU A 110 9.64 5.39 8.14
C LEU A 110 10.94 4.63 8.41
N HIS A 111 12.02 4.95 7.71
CA HIS A 111 13.33 4.37 7.94
C HIS A 111 13.86 4.66 9.35
N LYS A 112 13.73 5.91 9.81
CA LYS A 112 14.08 6.31 11.18
C LYS A 112 13.24 5.55 12.23
N GLU A 113 11.93 5.40 12.01
CA GLU A 113 11.06 4.61 12.90
C GLU A 113 11.50 3.13 12.93
N ASN A 114 11.78 2.55 11.76
CA ASN A 114 12.19 1.15 11.66
C ASN A 114 13.53 0.87 12.33
N ILE A 115 14.53 1.75 12.21
CA ILE A 115 15.84 1.54 12.87
C ILE A 115 15.71 1.60 14.39
N ASN A 116 14.93 2.55 14.92
CA ASN A 116 14.91 2.82 16.35
C ASN A 116 14.05 1.85 17.15
N ILE A 117 12.86 1.49 16.63
CA ILE A 117 11.87 0.73 17.39
C ILE A 117 11.35 -0.53 16.68
N GLN A 118 11.69 -0.72 15.40
CA GLN A 118 11.21 -1.81 14.53
C GLN A 118 9.72 -2.16 14.78
N PRO A 119 8.76 -1.26 14.56
CA PRO A 119 7.42 -1.49 15.10
C PRO A 119 6.58 -2.47 14.28
N TYR A 120 7.06 -2.90 13.10
CA TYR A 120 6.34 -3.75 12.16
C TYR A 120 7.03 -5.11 11.97
N ASN A 121 6.26 -6.15 11.63
CA ASN A 121 6.80 -7.37 11.04
C ASN A 121 7.36 -7.06 9.64
N PRO A 122 8.35 -7.81 9.10
CA PRO A 122 8.94 -7.51 7.79
C PRO A 122 7.94 -7.42 6.64
N TYR A 123 8.26 -6.55 5.67
CA TYR A 123 7.38 -6.19 4.57
C TYR A 123 8.18 -5.64 3.40
N CYS A 124 7.55 -5.65 2.23
CA CYS A 124 7.97 -4.82 1.09
C CYS A 124 6.90 -3.74 0.87
N LEU A 125 7.32 -2.48 0.89
CA LEU A 125 6.45 -1.32 0.64
C LEU A 125 6.87 -0.70 -0.69
N VAL A 126 5.91 -0.54 -1.59
CA VAL A 126 6.10 0.11 -2.89
C VAL A 126 5.25 1.37 -2.92
N LEU A 127 5.88 2.52 -3.13
CA LEU A 127 5.23 3.81 -3.29
C LEU A 127 5.40 4.28 -4.73
N LEU A 128 4.34 4.84 -5.30
CA LEU A 128 4.29 5.28 -6.69
C LEU A 128 3.81 6.74 -6.74
N ASP A 129 4.53 7.55 -7.50
CA ASP A 129 4.04 8.85 -7.96
C ASP A 129 3.42 8.67 -9.34
N LEU A 130 2.14 8.99 -9.43
CA LEU A 130 1.31 8.86 -10.63
C LEU A 130 1.09 10.22 -11.31
N LYS A 131 1.70 11.30 -10.80
CA LYS A 131 1.61 12.61 -11.45
C LYS A 131 2.28 12.53 -12.81
N TYR A 132 1.57 13.04 -13.81
CA TYR A 132 2.13 13.21 -15.13
C TYR A 132 3.11 14.38 -15.10
N VAL A 133 4.39 14.10 -15.36
CA VAL A 133 5.37 15.15 -15.57
C VAL A 133 5.20 15.61 -17.02
N ASN A 134 4.54 16.75 -17.21
CA ASN A 134 4.64 17.48 -18.47
C ASN A 134 6.08 17.98 -18.57
N ASN A 135 6.89 17.32 -19.39
CA ASN A 135 8.12 17.91 -19.93
C ASN A 135 7.78 18.58 -21.27
#